data_AF-A0A8C2X852-F1
#
_entry.id   AF-A0A8C2X852-F1
#
_cell.length_a   1.000
_cell.length_b   1.000
_cell.length_c   1.000
_cell.angle_alpha   90.00
_cell.angle_beta   90.00
_cell.angle_gamma   90.00
#
_symmetry.space_group_name_H-M   'P 1'
#
loop_
_entity.id
_entity.type
_entity.pdbx_description
1 polymer ?
#
loop_
_entity_poly.entity_id
_entity_poly.type
_entity_poly.pdbx_seq_one_letter_code
_entity_poly.pdbx_strand_id
1 'polypeptide(L)'
;MVEWTECERATIKDIFAKLDYDSVGPAALSRCLIVYPWTQRYFSKFGNLYNAAAIMGNPNVAKHGKIILHDLERGVKNMDNLKETYADLSVLHSETLHVDPDNFKLISDCLTIVVASRMGKAFTGEVQAALQKFLAAVVSALGRQYH
;
A
#
# COMPACT_ATOMS: atom_id res chain seq x y z
N MET A 1 -14.12 7.84 14.34
CA MET A 1 -13.42 6.55 14.21
C MET A 1 -13.96 5.90 12.95
N VAL A 2 -13.19 5.09 12.21
CA VAL A 2 -13.77 4.38 11.06
C VAL A 2 -14.53 3.20 11.64
N GLU A 3 -15.82 3.09 11.35
CA GLU A 3 -16.64 1.96 11.77
C GLU A 3 -16.55 0.86 10.71
N TRP A 4 -16.42 -0.40 11.13
CA TRP A 4 -16.32 -1.55 10.24
C TRP A 4 -17.43 -2.55 10.52
N THR A 5 -18.19 -2.89 9.48
CA THR A 5 -19.12 -4.01 9.53
C THR A 5 -18.35 -5.34 9.60
N GLU A 6 -18.99 -6.40 10.09
CA GLU A 6 -18.41 -7.74 10.11
C GLU A 6 -18.08 -8.23 8.69
N CYS A 7 -18.93 -7.90 7.71
CA CYS A 7 -18.73 -8.24 6.30
C CYS A 7 -17.46 -7.57 5.73
N GLU A 8 -17.26 -6.28 5.99
CA GLU A 8 -16.05 -5.58 5.56
C GLU A 8 -14.79 -6.20 6.19
N ARG A 9 -14.83 -6.48 7.50
CA ARG A 9 -13.69 -7.12 8.20
C ARG A 9 -13.37 -8.49 7.61
N ALA A 10 -14.38 -9.32 7.37
CA ALA A 10 -14.21 -10.63 6.79
C ALA A 10 -13.64 -10.54 5.37
N THR A 11 -14.17 -9.62 4.55
CA THR A 11 -13.72 -9.39 3.18
C THR A 11 -12.25 -8.95 3.13
N ILE A 12 -11.87 -7.96 3.95
CA ILE A 12 -10.48 -7.47 3.99
C ILE A 12 -9.53 -8.57 4.47
N LYS A 13 -9.89 -9.32 5.52
CA LYS A 13 -9.09 -10.46 5.99
C LYS A 13 -8.93 -11.54 4.91
N ASP A 14 -10.00 -11.86 4.19
CA ASP A 14 -9.98 -12.85 3.11
C ASP A 14 -9.08 -12.43 1.95
N ILE A 15 -9.12 -11.15 1.54
CA ILE A 15 -8.19 -10.60 0.54
C ILE A 15 -6.76 -10.86 1.00
N PHE A 16 -6.38 -10.36 2.18
CA PHE A 16 -5.00 -10.42 2.66
C PHE A 16 -4.50 -11.83 2.96
N ALA A 17 -5.40 -12.78 3.25
CA ALA A 17 -5.07 -14.20 3.41
C ALA A 17 -4.77 -14.90 2.06
N LYS A 18 -5.29 -14.38 0.95
CA LYS A 18 -5.14 -14.95 -0.40
C LYS A 18 -4.09 -14.26 -1.26
N LEU A 19 -3.61 -13.09 -0.84
CA LEU A 19 -2.56 -12.38 -1.58
C LEU A 19 -1.26 -13.19 -1.57
N ASP A 20 -0.63 -13.30 -2.74
CA ASP A 20 0.77 -13.67 -2.85
C ASP A 20 1.63 -12.42 -2.64
N TYR A 21 2.26 -12.32 -1.47
CA TYR A 21 3.03 -11.15 -1.07
C TYR A 21 4.29 -10.99 -1.94
N ASP A 22 4.82 -12.10 -2.46
CA ASP A 22 6.00 -12.12 -3.30
C ASP A 22 5.76 -11.59 -4.72
N SER A 23 4.50 -11.51 -5.17
CA SER A 23 4.17 -10.88 -6.45
C SER A 23 3.35 -9.60 -6.34
N VAL A 24 2.44 -9.49 -5.38
CA VAL A 24 1.52 -8.32 -5.27
C VAL A 24 2.28 -7.08 -4.80
N GLY A 25 3.11 -7.22 -3.76
CA GLY A 25 3.86 -6.10 -3.18
C GLY A 25 4.85 -5.50 -4.20
N PRO A 26 5.73 -6.32 -4.79
CA PRO A 26 6.62 -5.87 -5.86
C PRO A 26 5.89 -5.22 -7.04
N ALA A 27 4.76 -5.80 -7.48
CA ALA A 27 3.99 -5.26 -8.60
C ALA A 27 3.36 -3.90 -8.26
N ALA A 28 2.84 -3.71 -7.05
CA ALA A 28 2.24 -2.46 -6.61
C ALA A 28 3.27 -1.32 -6.55
N LEU A 29 4.43 -1.57 -5.92
CA LEU A 29 5.49 -0.56 -5.84
C LEU A 29 6.10 -0.27 -7.21
N SER A 30 6.38 -1.29 -8.02
CA SER A 30 6.89 -1.11 -9.39
C SER A 30 5.93 -0.27 -10.23
N ARG A 31 4.63 -0.56 -10.16
CA ARG A 31 3.60 0.23 -10.85
C ARG A 31 3.61 1.69 -10.41
N CYS A 32 3.71 1.95 -9.10
CA CYS A 32 3.77 3.32 -8.58
C CYS A 32 5.00 4.07 -9.12
N LEU A 33 6.19 3.46 -9.07
CA LEU A 33 7.43 4.05 -9.58
C LEU A 33 7.41 4.30 -11.10
N ILE A 34 6.64 3.51 -11.86
CA ILE A 34 6.53 3.66 -13.32
C ILE A 34 5.47 4.70 -13.69
N VAL A 35 4.27 4.62 -13.09
CA VAL A 35 3.13 5.50 -13.41
C VAL A 35 3.30 6.90 -12.83
N TYR A 36 3.93 7.00 -11.66
CA TYR A 36 4.18 8.24 -10.94
C TYR A 36 5.69 8.43 -10.75
N PRO A 37 6.45 8.71 -11.83
CA PRO A 37 7.92 8.63 -11.82
C PRO A 37 8.60 9.59 -10.83
N TRP A 38 7.95 10.67 -10.40
CA TRP A 38 8.47 11.55 -9.36
C TRP A 38 8.66 10.82 -8.01
N THR A 39 7.92 9.74 -7.76
CA THR A 39 8.07 8.94 -6.53
C THR A 39 9.42 8.22 -6.46
N GLN A 40 10.12 8.04 -7.58
CA GLN A 40 11.46 7.44 -7.62
C GLN A 40 12.48 8.23 -6.80
N ARG A 41 12.27 9.54 -6.56
CA ARG A 41 13.18 10.39 -5.77
C ARG A 41 13.42 9.86 -4.35
N TYR A 42 12.44 9.15 -3.78
CA TYR A 42 12.51 8.55 -2.44
C TYR A 42 13.35 7.27 -2.38
N PHE A 43 13.69 6.70 -3.53
CA PHE A 43 14.33 5.38 -3.65
C PHE A 43 15.69 5.44 -4.34
N SER A 44 16.41 6.57 -4.24
CA SER A 44 17.73 6.76 -4.88
C SER A 44 18.77 5.70 -4.53
N LYS A 45 18.65 5.08 -3.35
CA LYS A 45 19.54 3.99 -2.88
C LYS A 45 19.20 2.62 -3.46
N PHE A 46 18.12 2.47 -4.25
CA PHE A 46 17.68 1.17 -4.76
C PHE A 46 18.45 0.74 -6.02
N GLY A 47 19.34 1.59 -6.54
CA GLY A 47 20.13 1.31 -7.74
C GLY A 47 19.42 1.78 -9.01
N ASN A 48 19.53 1.01 -10.09
CA ASN A 48 18.98 1.40 -11.39
C ASN A 48 17.44 1.37 -11.39
N LEU A 49 16.81 2.53 -11.59
CA LEU A 49 15.37 2.72 -11.76
C LEU A 49 15.03 3.46 -13.07
N TYR A 50 15.96 3.50 -14.05
CA TYR A 50 15.86 4.36 -15.23
C TYR A 50 14.67 4.05 -16.15
N ASN A 51 14.27 2.78 -16.24
CA ASN A 51 13.17 2.36 -17.11
C ASN A 51 12.33 1.26 -16.45
N ALA A 52 11.18 0.95 -17.04
CA ALA A 52 10.23 -0.01 -16.50
C ALA A 52 10.83 -1.41 -16.28
N ALA A 53 11.66 -1.90 -17.21
CA ALA A 53 12.30 -3.20 -17.08
C ALA A 53 13.29 -3.23 -15.89
N ALA A 54 14.09 -2.16 -15.72
CA ALA A 54 14.99 -2.01 -14.59
C ALA A 54 14.23 -1.95 -13.26
N ILE A 55 13.12 -1.20 -13.19
CA ILE A 55 12.28 -1.09 -11.99
C ILE A 55 11.67 -2.45 -11.62
N MET A 56 11.02 -3.13 -12.59
CA MET A 56 10.35 -4.42 -12.35
C MET A 56 11.35 -5.53 -11.98
N GLY A 57 12.58 -5.48 -12.51
CA GLY A 57 13.64 -6.42 -12.19
C GLY A 57 14.46 -6.06 -10.95
N ASN A 58 14.15 -4.95 -10.26
CA ASN A 58 14.97 -4.46 -9.16
C ASN A 58 14.68 -5.23 -7.85
N PRO A 59 15.67 -5.93 -7.26
CA PRO A 59 15.45 -6.72 -6.05
C PRO A 59 15.13 -5.87 -4.81
N ASN A 60 15.60 -4.61 -4.74
CA ASN A 60 15.27 -3.70 -3.65
C ASN A 60 13.83 -3.20 -3.75
N VAL A 61 13.34 -2.93 -4.96
CA VAL A 61 11.92 -2.61 -5.21
C VAL A 61 11.05 -3.80 -4.79
N ALA A 62 11.42 -5.02 -5.19
CA ALA A 62 10.68 -6.21 -4.80
C ALA A 62 10.66 -6.40 -3.28
N LYS A 63 11.82 -6.31 -2.62
CA LYS A 63 11.93 -6.42 -1.16
C LYS A 63 11.07 -5.38 -0.45
N HIS A 64 11.13 -4.12 -0.87
CA HIS A 64 10.39 -3.04 -0.22
C HIS A 64 8.88 -3.13 -0.47
N GLY A 65 8.45 -3.57 -1.65
CA GLY A 65 7.05 -3.85 -1.94
C GLY A 65 6.43 -4.88 -0.99
N LYS A 66 7.19 -5.90 -0.59
CA LYS A 66 6.76 -6.88 0.43
C LYS A 66 6.62 -6.26 1.82
N ILE A 67 7.56 -5.40 2.20
CA ILE A 67 7.51 -4.67 3.49
C ILE A 67 6.21 -3.88 3.58
N ILE A 68 5.84 -3.16 2.51
CA ILE A 68 4.57 -2.40 2.46
C ILE A 68 3.37 -3.32 2.71
N LEU A 69 3.30 -4.48 2.05
CA LEU A 69 2.17 -5.41 2.26
C LEU A 69 2.11 -5.98 3.68
N HIS A 70 3.25 -6.35 4.27
CA HIS A 70 3.27 -6.81 5.67
C HIS A 70 2.85 -5.70 6.65
N ASP A 71 3.22 -4.45 6.38
CA ASP A 71 2.75 -3.33 7.18
C ASP A 71 1.24 -3.10 7.03
N LEU A 72 0.66 -3.34 5.85
CA LEU A 72 -0.79 -3.33 5.66
C LEU A 72 -1.47 -4.49 6.40
N GLU A 73 -0.86 -5.68 6.41
CA GLU A 73 -1.36 -6.83 7.18
C GLU A 73 -1.43 -6.53 8.69
N ARG A 74 -0.46 -5.76 9.22
CA ARG A 74 -0.50 -5.25 10.60
C ARG A 74 -1.73 -4.36 10.83
N GLY A 75 -2.11 -3.54 9.85
CA GLY A 75 -3.35 -2.76 9.87
C GLY A 75 -4.60 -3.63 9.85
N VAL A 76 -4.64 -4.69 9.04
CA VAL A 76 -5.77 -5.65 9.01
C VAL A 76 -5.97 -6.34 10.36
N LYS A 77 -4.89 -6.59 11.11
CA LYS A 77 -4.96 -7.15 12.46
C LYS A 77 -5.43 -6.12 13.51
N ASN A 78 -5.37 -4.83 13.21
CA ASN A 78 -5.65 -3.72 14.14
C ASN A 78 -6.62 -2.67 13.55
N MET A 79 -7.65 -3.10 12.81
CA MET A 79 -8.52 -2.22 12.01
C MET A 79 -9.21 -1.10 12.80
N ASP A 80 -9.46 -1.28 14.09
CA ASP A 80 -10.09 -0.26 14.94
C ASP A 80 -9.09 0.78 15.48
N ASN A 81 -7.79 0.50 15.36
CA ASN A 81 -6.72 1.30 15.93
C ASN A 81 -5.64 1.69 14.91
N LEU A 82 -6.02 1.91 13.64
CA LEU A 82 -5.07 2.20 12.56
C LEU A 82 -4.22 3.46 12.83
N LYS A 83 -4.78 4.47 13.49
CA LYS A 83 -4.07 5.73 13.80
C LYS A 83 -2.85 5.48 14.68
N GLU A 84 -3.02 4.70 15.74
CA GLU A 84 -1.93 4.34 16.64
C GLU A 84 -0.99 3.35 15.97
N THR A 85 -1.55 2.37 15.25
CA THR A 85 -0.79 1.32 14.54
C THR A 85 0.25 1.92 13.58
N TYR A 86 -0.07 3.04 12.93
CA TYR A 86 0.79 3.72 11.97
C TYR A 86 1.41 5.03 12.46
N ALA A 87 1.31 5.37 13.75
CA ALA A 87 1.84 6.64 14.27
C ALA A 87 3.34 6.80 14.00
N ASP A 88 4.16 5.82 14.38
CA ASP A 88 5.61 5.84 14.14
C ASP A 88 5.94 5.85 12.65
N LEU A 89 5.14 5.16 11.83
CA LEU A 89 5.35 5.10 10.38
C LEU A 89 5.01 6.45 9.72
N SER A 90 4.00 7.16 10.24
CA SER A 90 3.64 8.52 9.83
C SER A 90 4.77 9.50 10.15
N VAL A 91 5.33 9.46 11.37
CA VAL A 91 6.50 10.26 11.77
C VAL A 91 7.69 9.97 10.86
N LEU A 92 8.00 8.69 10.62
CA LEU A 92 9.11 8.29 9.73
C LEU A 92 8.94 8.89 8.33
N HIS A 93 7.76 8.76 7.73
CA HIS A 93 7.51 9.25 6.37
C HIS A 93 7.49 10.78 6.29
N SER A 94 7.04 11.46 7.34
CA SER A 94 7.00 12.92 7.45
C SER A 94 8.40 13.50 7.72
N GLU A 95 8.98 13.20 8.89
CA GLU A 95 10.13 13.91 9.45
C GLU A 95 11.48 13.38 8.95
N THR A 96 11.55 12.11 8.53
CA THR A 96 12.80 11.49 8.08
C THR A 96 12.84 11.37 6.56
N LEU A 97 11.79 10.77 5.97
CA LEU A 97 11.77 10.49 4.54
C LEU A 97 11.25 11.67 3.71
N HIS A 98 10.58 12.64 4.35
CA HIS A 98 10.01 13.83 3.68
C HIS A 98 9.13 13.46 2.47
N VAL A 99 8.34 12.39 2.62
CA VAL A 99 7.42 11.91 1.60
C VAL A 99 6.21 12.81 1.59
N ASP A 100 5.90 13.44 0.46
CA ASP A 100 4.69 14.25 0.32
C ASP A 100 3.45 13.34 0.53
N PRO A 101 2.52 13.69 1.45
CA PRO A 101 1.44 12.81 1.87
C PRO A 101 0.47 12.44 0.75
N ASP A 102 0.39 13.22 -0.35
CA ASP A 102 -0.45 12.86 -1.50
C ASP A 102 0.00 11.55 -2.15
N ASN A 103 1.29 11.17 -2.01
CA ASN A 103 1.81 9.94 -2.59
C ASN A 103 1.28 8.67 -1.91
N PHE A 104 0.76 8.75 -0.67
CA PHE A 104 0.14 7.59 -0.01
C PHE A 104 -1.11 7.12 -0.77
N LYS A 105 -1.89 8.06 -1.30
CA LYS A 105 -3.05 7.74 -2.13
C LYS A 105 -2.63 7.06 -3.43
N LEU A 106 -1.52 7.50 -4.05
CA LEU A 106 -1.02 6.96 -5.31
C LEU A 106 -0.63 5.47 -5.19
N ILE A 107 0.10 5.10 -4.14
CA ILE A 107 0.46 3.70 -3.89
C ILE A 107 -0.76 2.86 -3.50
N SER A 108 -1.72 3.42 -2.75
CA SER A 108 -3.00 2.77 -2.43
C SER A 108 -3.80 2.43 -3.71
N ASP A 109 -3.91 3.38 -4.63
CA ASP A 109 -4.63 3.18 -5.89
C ASP A 109 -3.90 2.16 -6.79
N CYS A 110 -2.56 2.19 -6.83
CA CYS A 110 -1.75 1.18 -7.52
C CYS A 110 -1.94 -0.23 -6.94
N LEU A 111 -1.98 -0.36 -5.61
CA LEU A 111 -2.24 -1.64 -4.94
C LEU A 111 -3.64 -2.15 -5.28
N THR A 112 -4.65 -1.29 -5.25
CA THR A 112 -6.04 -1.65 -5.63
C THR A 112 -6.08 -2.23 -7.05
N ILE A 113 -5.41 -1.59 -8.01
CA ILE A 113 -5.32 -2.07 -9.40
C ILE A 113 -4.64 -3.45 -9.48
N VAL A 114 -3.55 -3.65 -8.72
CA VAL A 114 -2.84 -4.94 -8.72
C VAL A 114 -3.70 -6.03 -8.10
N VAL A 115 -4.35 -5.79 -6.97
CA VAL A 115 -5.27 -6.77 -6.34
C VAL A 115 -6.42 -7.13 -7.28
N ALA A 116 -7.03 -6.13 -7.94
CA ALA A 116 -8.06 -6.35 -8.94
C ALA A 116 -7.57 -7.26 -10.07
N SER A 117 -6.35 -7.05 -10.56
CA SER A 117 -5.76 -7.89 -11.62
C SER A 117 -5.51 -9.34 -11.21
N ARG A 118 -5.27 -9.60 -9.91
CA ARG A 118 -5.09 -10.96 -9.37
C ARG A 118 -6.41 -11.68 -9.12
N MET A 119 -7.42 -10.96 -8.63
CA MET A 119 -8.72 -11.51 -8.27
C MET A 119 -9.66 -11.64 -9.49
N GLY A 120 -9.45 -10.86 -10.54
CA GLY A 120 -10.28 -10.88 -11.75
C GLY A 120 -11.75 -10.62 -11.42
N LYS A 121 -12.63 -11.52 -11.86
CA LYS A 121 -14.08 -11.41 -11.63
C LYS A 121 -14.48 -11.47 -10.15
N ALA A 122 -13.62 -11.99 -9.28
CA ALA A 122 -13.88 -12.02 -7.84
C ALA A 122 -13.69 -10.65 -7.17
N PHE A 123 -13.09 -9.68 -7.86
CA PHE A 123 -12.99 -8.30 -7.38
C PHE A 123 -14.30 -7.54 -7.68
N THR A 124 -15.37 -7.89 -6.96
CA THR A 124 -16.68 -7.26 -7.11
C THR A 124 -16.70 -5.83 -6.57
N GLY A 125 -17.79 -5.10 -6.81
CA GLY A 125 -17.95 -3.74 -6.27
C GLY A 125 -17.90 -3.69 -4.74
N GLU A 126 -18.44 -4.69 -4.07
CA GLU A 126 -18.41 -4.82 -2.60
C GLU A 126 -16.99 -5.09 -2.08
N VAL A 127 -16.26 -5.99 -2.75
CA VAL A 127 -14.86 -6.30 -2.42
C VAL A 127 -13.98 -5.07 -2.62
N GLN A 128 -14.16 -4.36 -3.74
CA GLN A 128 -13.47 -3.10 -4.00
C GLN A 128 -13.79 -2.05 -2.94
N ALA A 129 -15.07 -1.85 -2.60
CA ALA A 129 -15.49 -0.86 -1.62
C ALA A 129 -14.85 -1.12 -0.25
N ALA A 130 -14.85 -2.38 0.21
CA ALA A 130 -14.22 -2.76 1.47
C ALA A 130 -12.70 -2.51 1.45
N LEU A 131 -12.00 -2.91 0.38
CA LEU A 131 -10.56 -2.69 0.25
C LEU A 131 -10.22 -1.18 0.19
N GLN A 132 -10.95 -0.40 -0.61
CA GLN A 132 -10.70 1.03 -0.73
C GLN A 132 -10.99 1.79 0.57
N LYS A 133 -12.02 1.40 1.32
CA LYS A 133 -12.28 1.95 2.66
C LYS A 133 -11.12 1.66 3.61
N PHE A 134 -10.61 0.43 3.61
CA PHE A 134 -9.41 0.06 4.37
C PHE A 134 -8.21 0.91 4.00
N LEU A 135 -7.85 0.97 2.72
CA LEU A 135 -6.69 1.72 2.27
C LEU A 135 -6.84 3.22 2.52
N ALA A 136 -8.03 3.79 2.36
CA ALA A 136 -8.28 5.19 2.70
C ALA A 136 -8.08 5.49 4.19
N ALA A 137 -8.49 4.57 5.07
CA ALA A 137 -8.26 4.69 6.50
C ALA A 137 -6.76 4.60 6.85
N VAL A 138 -6.01 3.73 6.16
CA VAL A 138 -4.54 3.64 6.28
C VAL A 138 -3.87 4.93 5.79
N VAL A 139 -4.24 5.44 4.61
CA VAL A 139 -3.72 6.70 4.07
C VAL A 139 -3.96 7.86 5.04
N SER A 140 -5.17 7.95 5.61
CA SER A 140 -5.48 8.94 6.63
C SER A 140 -4.63 8.80 7.90
N ALA A 141 -4.32 7.57 8.32
CA ALA A 141 -3.45 7.33 9.47
C ALA A 141 -1.99 7.71 9.18
N LEU A 142 -1.47 7.36 7.99
CA LEU A 142 -0.12 7.71 7.55
C LEU A 142 0.09 9.21 7.36
N GLY A 143 -0.95 9.94 6.94
CA GLY A 143 -0.90 11.41 6.81
C GLY A 143 -1.08 12.17 8.13
N ARG A 144 -1.26 11.51 9.27
CA ARG A 144 -1.71 12.16 10.51
C ARG A 144 -0.63 12.99 11.21
N GLN A 145 0.63 12.58 11.16
CA GLN A 145 1.77 13.26 11.82
C GLN A 145 2.49 14.23 10.87
N TYR A 146 1.80 14.67 9.82
CA TYR A 146 2.28 15.69 8.90
C TYR A 146 1.92 17.08 9.43
N HIS A 147 2.80 18.06 9.17
CA HIS A 147 2.62 19.47 9.57
C HIS A 147 2.12 20.33 8.42
#